data_AF-A0A951GVI4-F1
#
_entry.id   AF-A0A951GVI4-F1
#
_cell.length_a   1.000
_cell.length_b   1.000
_cell.length_c   1.000
_cell.angle_alpha   90.00
_cell.angle_beta   90.00
_cell.angle_gamma   90.00
#
_symmetry.space_group_name_H-M   'P 1'
#
loop_
_entity.id
_entity.type
_entity.pdbx_description
1 polymer ?
#
loop_
_entity_poly.entity_id
_entity_poly.type
_entity_poly.pdbx_seq_one_letter_code
_entity_poly.pdbx_strand_id
1 'polypeptide(L)'
;MRTIAILPVKGLAEAKQRLARELAPALRQALAEAMLADVLMALGHCAELDAVLVVSGAGAAHRIARDHDALVIHDRDRGHNAAARRGIGAALEWSAERALLVPGDCPLLDPAELDRLLGDPVAPPTVLVVPDRHG
;
A
#
# COMPACT_ATOMS: atom_id res chain seq x y z
N MET A 1 2.30 15.45 -11.77
CA MET A 1 0.93 14.90 -11.80
C MET A 1 0.58 14.56 -10.37
N ARG A 2 -0.57 15.00 -9.86
CA ARG A 2 -0.93 14.68 -8.48
C ARG A 2 -1.09 13.16 -8.30
N THR A 3 -0.21 12.53 -7.54
CA THR A 3 -0.11 11.08 -7.37
C THR A 3 -0.38 10.68 -5.93
N ILE A 4 -1.32 9.75 -5.75
CA ILE A 4 -1.62 9.18 -4.43
C ILE A 4 -1.32 7.68 -4.45
N ALA A 5 -0.45 7.25 -3.54
CA ALA A 5 -0.21 5.84 -3.27
C ALA A 5 -1.32 5.28 -2.38
N ILE A 6 -1.81 4.10 -2.71
CA ILE A 6 -2.94 3.45 -2.06
C ILE A 6 -2.50 2.05 -1.63
N LEU A 7 -2.64 1.76 -0.34
CA LEU A 7 -2.31 0.48 0.28
C LEU A 7 -3.58 -0.18 0.84
N PRO A 8 -4.18 -1.12 0.10
CA PRO A 8 -5.24 -1.97 0.65
C PRO A 8 -4.62 -2.99 1.62
N VAL A 9 -4.90 -2.84 2.92
CA VAL A 9 -4.36 -3.72 3.97
C VAL A 9 -5.51 -4.45 4.65
N LYS A 10 -5.46 -5.79 4.66
CA LYS A 10 -6.41 -6.65 5.38
C LYS A 10 -5.83 -7.22 6.65
N GLY A 11 -6.72 -7.65 7.55
CA GLY A 11 -6.44 -8.23 8.87
C GLY A 11 -5.05 -8.84 9.04
N LEU A 12 -4.15 -8.07 9.67
CA LEU A 12 -2.74 -8.45 9.86
C LEU A 12 -2.58 -9.71 10.72
N ALA A 13 -3.56 -10.00 11.59
CA ALA A 13 -3.58 -11.21 12.42
C ALA A 13 -3.70 -12.51 11.60
N GLU A 14 -4.36 -12.45 10.44
CA GLU A 14 -4.52 -13.61 9.54
C GLU A 14 -3.55 -13.56 8.36
N ALA A 15 -2.59 -12.63 8.35
CA ALA A 15 -1.64 -12.50 7.27
C ALA A 15 -0.65 -13.67 7.21
N LYS A 16 0.02 -13.78 6.06
CA LYS A 16 1.17 -14.68 5.84
C LYS A 16 0.90 -16.15 6.16
N GLN A 17 -0.32 -16.65 5.91
CA GLN A 17 -0.71 -18.05 6.19
C GLN A 17 0.19 -19.08 5.51
N ARG A 18 0.84 -18.74 4.38
CA ARG A 18 1.84 -19.60 3.74
C ARG A 18 3.06 -19.91 4.64
N LEU A 19 3.33 -19.07 5.65
CA LEU A 19 4.38 -19.25 6.64
C LEU A 19 3.89 -19.97 7.91
N ALA A 20 2.64 -20.42 7.98
CA ALA A 20 2.06 -20.98 9.20
C ALA A 20 2.72 -22.28 9.70
N ARG A 21 3.47 -22.97 8.84
CA ARG A 21 4.26 -24.15 9.21
C ARG A 21 5.56 -23.80 9.96
N GLU A 22 6.07 -22.59 9.73
CA GLU A 22 7.39 -22.13 10.22
C GLU A 22 7.23 -21.13 11.38
N LEU A 23 6.16 -20.32 11.35
CA LEU A 23 5.97 -19.19 12.26
C LEU A 23 4.66 -19.31 13.02
N ALA A 24 4.71 -19.08 14.34
CA ALA A 24 3.52 -18.92 15.17
C ALA A 24 2.67 -17.71 14.75
N PRO A 25 1.35 -17.70 15.02
CA PRO A 25 0.46 -16.60 14.61
C PRO A 25 0.95 -15.20 15.01
N ALA A 26 1.43 -15.04 16.25
CA ALA A 26 1.95 -13.76 16.72
C ALA A 26 3.17 -13.27 15.93
N LEU A 27 4.08 -14.17 15.54
CA LEU A 27 5.24 -13.83 14.72
C LEU A 27 4.85 -13.47 13.29
N ARG A 28 3.82 -14.12 12.73
CA ARG A 28 3.31 -13.78 11.39
C ARG A 28 2.65 -12.40 11.37
N GLN A 29 1.89 -12.07 12.41
CA GLN A 29 1.33 -10.74 12.58
C GLN A 29 2.43 -9.69 12.72
N ALA A 30 3.41 -9.92 13.61
CA ALA A 30 4.54 -9.00 13.80
C ALA A 30 5.33 -8.79 12.49
N LEU A 31 5.56 -9.85 11.72
CA LEU A 31 6.18 -9.76 10.41
C LEU A 31 5.34 -8.93 9.43
N ALA A 32 4.03 -9.14 9.37
CA ALA A 32 3.15 -8.36 8.50
C ALA A 32 3.09 -6.88 8.90
N GLU A 33 3.08 -6.57 10.20
CA GLU A 33 3.18 -5.21 10.73
C GLU A 33 4.51 -4.54 10.34
N ALA A 34 5.63 -5.26 10.50
CA ALA A 34 6.96 -4.76 10.10
C ALA A 34 7.04 -4.50 8.59
N MET A 35 6.56 -5.43 7.77
CA MET A 35 6.58 -5.27 6.32
C MET A 35 5.73 -4.09 5.85
N LEU A 36 4.59 -3.83 6.50
CA LEU A 36 3.76 -2.66 6.22
C LEU A 36 4.50 -1.37 6.58
N ALA A 37 5.15 -1.34 7.75
CA ALA A 37 5.94 -0.18 8.18
C ALA A 37 7.09 0.12 7.21
N ASP A 38 7.79 -0.92 6.72
CA ASP A 38 8.86 -0.77 5.73
C ASP A 38 8.33 -0.19 4.41
N VAL A 39 7.19 -0.68 3.91
CA VAL A 39 6.55 -0.12 2.70
C VAL A 39 6.13 1.34 2.92
N LEU A 40 5.51 1.67 4.05
CA LEU A 40 5.09 3.03 4.34
C LEU A 40 6.28 3.98 4.48
N MET A 41 7.36 3.51 5.11
CA MET A 41 8.63 4.23 5.16
C MET A 41 9.17 4.49 3.76
N ALA A 42 9.19 3.49 2.88
CA ALA A 42 9.66 3.67 1.52
C ALA A 42 8.80 4.70 0.74
N LEU A 43 7.47 4.60 0.85
CA LEU A 43 6.56 5.54 0.20
C LEU A 43 6.71 6.97 0.73
N GLY A 44 6.96 7.14 2.02
CA GLY A 44 7.22 8.46 2.62
C GLY A 44 8.52 9.12 2.13
N HIS A 45 9.44 8.36 1.53
CA HIS A 45 10.68 8.87 0.93
C HIS A 45 10.58 9.08 -0.60
N CYS A 46 9.44 8.79 -1.22
CA CYS A 46 9.23 8.93 -2.66
C CYS A 46 8.84 10.38 -2.99
N ALA A 47 9.68 11.08 -3.77
CA ALA A 47 9.47 12.50 -4.09
C ALA A 47 8.29 12.75 -5.03
N GLU A 48 7.93 11.77 -5.86
CA GLU A 48 6.84 11.85 -6.83
C GLU A 48 5.44 11.58 -6.23
N LEU A 49 5.34 11.32 -4.92
CA LEU A 49 4.07 11.08 -4.23
C LEU A 49 3.61 12.32 -3.46
N ASP A 50 2.35 12.73 -3.68
CA ASP A 50 1.72 13.81 -2.91
C ASP A 50 1.09 13.32 -1.60
N ALA A 51 0.67 12.06 -1.56
CA ALA A 51 0.08 11.45 -0.37
C ALA A 51 0.14 9.91 -0.41
N VAL A 52 0.11 9.33 0.80
CA VAL A 52 -0.04 7.89 1.01
C VAL A 52 -1.36 7.64 1.73
N LEU A 53 -2.14 6.69 1.22
CA LEU A 53 -3.47 6.33 1.72
C LEU A 53 -3.54 4.84 2.05
N VAL A 54 -3.74 4.52 3.31
CA VAL A 54 -4.01 3.15 3.78
C VAL A 54 -5.51 2.91 3.87
N VAL A 55 -5.99 1.87 3.20
CA VAL A 55 -7.39 1.43 3.26
C VAL A 55 -7.46 0.13 4.04
N SER A 56 -8.01 0.15 5.25
CA SER A 56 -8.02 -1.03 6.12
C SER A 56 -9.16 -1.03 7.12
N GLY A 57 -9.60 -2.22 7.55
CA GLY A 57 -10.43 -2.40 8.75
C GLY A 57 -9.62 -2.74 10.00
N ALA A 58 -8.30 -2.93 9.89
CA ALA A 58 -7.45 -3.37 11.00
C ALA A 58 -6.90 -2.17 11.78
N GLY A 59 -7.18 -2.11 13.09
CA GLY A 59 -6.68 -1.04 13.96
C GLY A 59 -5.15 -0.94 14.00
N ALA A 60 -4.45 -2.08 13.93
CA ALA A 60 -2.98 -2.09 13.84
C ALA A 60 -2.47 -1.41 12.56
N ALA A 61 -3.11 -1.65 11.41
CA ALA A 61 -2.75 -0.98 10.16
C ALA A 61 -2.99 0.53 10.22
N HIS A 62 -4.07 0.97 10.88
CA HIS A 62 -4.35 2.40 11.08
C HIS A 62 -3.31 3.09 11.97
N ARG A 63 -2.87 2.40 13.03
CA ARG A 63 -1.82 2.91 13.91
C ARG A 63 -0.52 3.10 13.13
N ILE A 64 -0.05 2.04 12.47
CA ILE A 64 1.18 2.08 11.68
C ILE A 64 1.10 3.15 10.58
N ALA A 65 -0.03 3.26 9.87
CA ALA A 65 -0.24 4.31 8.88
C ALA A 65 0.00 5.72 9.44
N ARG A 66 -0.59 6.02 10.61
CA ARG A 66 -0.45 7.33 11.26
C ARG A 66 0.97 7.59 11.77
N ASP A 67 1.66 6.56 12.25
CA ASP A 67 3.06 6.66 12.68
C ASP A 67 4.00 7.04 11.51
N HIS A 68 3.53 6.87 10.27
CA HIS A 68 4.22 7.23 9.02
C HIS A 68 3.52 8.35 8.23
N ASP A 69 2.73 9.20 8.89
CA ASP A 69 2.01 10.34 8.29
C ASP A 69 1.07 9.98 7.11
N ALA A 70 0.69 8.70 6.99
CA ALA A 70 -0.22 8.24 5.96
C ALA A 70 -1.69 8.48 6.36
N LEU A 71 -2.50 8.84 5.36
CA LEU A 71 -3.94 8.97 5.50
C LEU A 71 -4.59 7.60 5.67
N VAL A 72 -5.70 7.54 6.39
CA VAL A 72 -6.40 6.29 6.68
C VAL A 72 -7.86 6.39 6.25
N ILE A 73 -8.31 5.42 5.48
CA ILE A 73 -9.74 5.16 5.26
C ILE A 73 -10.11 3.83 5.91
N HIS A 74 -11.10 3.90 6.79
CA HIS A 74 -11.69 2.72 7.38
C HIS A 74 -12.42 1.88 6.31
N ASP A 75 -12.09 0.60 6.19
CA ASP A 75 -12.80 -0.36 5.35
C ASP A 75 -13.50 -1.43 6.20
N ARG A 76 -14.63 -1.94 5.70
CA ARG A 76 -15.39 -3.02 6.36
C ARG A 76 -14.92 -4.42 5.94
N ASP A 77 -13.66 -4.52 5.50
CA ASP A 77 -12.97 -5.73 5.06
C ASP A 77 -13.69 -6.53 3.95
N ARG A 78 -14.29 -5.82 2.97
CA ARG A 78 -15.14 -6.44 1.94
C ARG A 78 -14.40 -7.19 0.82
N GLY A 79 -13.06 -7.25 0.89
CA GLY A 79 -12.24 -7.82 -0.18
C GLY A 79 -11.11 -6.87 -0.58
N HIS A 80 -10.00 -7.42 -1.06
CA HIS A 80 -8.84 -6.62 -1.46
C HIS A 80 -9.21 -5.65 -2.60
N ASN A 81 -9.92 -6.16 -3.62
CA ASN A 81 -10.41 -5.35 -4.73
C ASN A 81 -11.40 -4.27 -4.30
N ALA A 82 -12.22 -4.53 -3.28
CA ALA A 82 -13.16 -3.53 -2.76
C ALA A 82 -12.41 -2.39 -2.05
N ALA A 83 -11.39 -2.71 -1.26
CA ALA A 83 -10.53 -1.73 -0.61
C ALA A 83 -9.71 -0.92 -1.63
N ALA A 84 -9.16 -1.57 -2.67
CA ALA A 84 -8.46 -0.88 -3.76
C ALA A 84 -9.38 0.12 -4.48
N ARG A 85 -10.60 -0.30 -4.87
CA ARG A 85 -11.60 0.58 -5.50
C ARG A 85 -11.99 1.75 -4.59
N ARG A 86 -12.15 1.50 -3.29
CA ARG A 86 -12.43 2.55 -2.30
C ARG A 86 -11.29 3.58 -2.24
N GLY A 87 -10.04 3.12 -2.22
CA GLY A 87 -8.87 3.99 -2.23
C GLY A 87 -8.78 4.83 -3.51
N ILE A 88 -9.03 4.22 -4.68
CA ILE A 88 -9.05 4.94 -5.95
C ILE A 88 -10.16 6.00 -5.96
N GLY A 89 -11.36 5.67 -5.48
CA GLY A 89 -12.46 6.64 -5.36
C GLY A 89 -12.07 7.85 -4.51
N ALA A 90 -11.46 7.61 -3.34
CA ALA A 90 -10.99 8.69 -2.48
C ALA A 90 -9.87 9.52 -3.12
N ALA A 91 -8.94 8.89 -3.84
CA ALA A 91 -7.90 9.61 -4.57
C ALA A 91 -8.50 10.54 -5.64
N LEU A 92 -9.52 10.08 -6.37
CA LEU A 92 -10.25 10.90 -7.34
C LEU A 92 -11.00 12.05 -6.67
N GLU A 93 -11.66 11.83 -5.53
CA GLU A 93 -12.30 12.88 -4.73
C GLU A 93 -11.28 13.94 -4.25
N TRP A 94 -10.02 13.53 -4.04
CA TRP A 94 -8.90 14.41 -3.71
C TRP A 94 -8.16 14.96 -4.94
N SER A 95 -8.78 14.88 -6.12
CA SER A 95 -8.27 15.40 -7.39
C SER A 95 -6.92 14.81 -7.80
N ALA A 96 -6.61 13.57 -7.41
CA ALA A 96 -5.45 12.86 -7.91
C ALA A 96 -5.59 12.59 -9.41
N GLU A 97 -4.52 12.88 -10.16
CA GLU A 97 -4.40 12.57 -11.59
C GLU A 97 -3.87 11.15 -11.81
N ARG A 98 -3.21 10.59 -10.78
CA ARG A 98 -2.63 9.25 -10.78
C ARG A 98 -2.89 8.55 -9.45
N ALA A 99 -3.33 7.30 -9.55
CA ALA A 99 -3.47 6.40 -8.40
C ALA A 99 -2.45 5.26 -8.54
N LEU A 100 -1.61 5.07 -7.52
CA LEU A 100 -0.64 3.99 -7.44
C LEU A 100 -1.12 2.96 -6.42
N LEU A 101 -1.49 1.75 -6.86
CA LEU A 101 -1.79 0.65 -5.94
C LEU A 101 -0.50 -0.05 -5.52
N VAL A 102 -0.23 -0.11 -4.22
CA VAL A 102 1.00 -0.70 -3.67
C VAL A 102 0.63 -1.85 -2.72
N PRO A 103 1.25 -3.04 -2.86
CA PRO A 103 1.09 -4.12 -1.90
C PRO A 103 1.78 -3.74 -0.57
N GLY A 104 1.07 -3.92 0.55
CA GLY A 104 1.62 -3.67 1.89
C GLY A 104 2.64 -4.71 2.36
N ASP A 105 3.09 -5.61 1.47
CA ASP A 105 3.93 -6.74 1.81
C ASP A 105 5.15 -6.92 0.89
N CYS A 106 5.59 -5.81 0.30
CA CYS A 106 6.85 -5.67 -0.43
C CYS A 106 7.82 -4.78 0.38
N PRO A 107 8.37 -5.26 1.51
CA PRO A 107 9.20 -4.46 2.43
C PRO A 107 10.53 -3.99 1.81
N LEU A 108 10.91 -4.57 0.66
CA LEU A 108 12.10 -4.18 -0.10
C LEU A 108 11.78 -3.17 -1.21
N LEU A 109 10.62 -2.52 -1.16
CA LEU A 109 10.26 -1.45 -2.10
C LEU A 109 11.31 -0.33 -2.02
N ASP A 110 11.94 -0.02 -3.15
CA ASP A 110 12.95 1.04 -3.23
C ASP A 110 12.27 2.36 -3.69
N PRO A 111 12.34 3.44 -2.87
CA PRO A 111 11.79 4.74 -3.25
C PRO A 111 12.38 5.29 -4.55
N ALA A 112 13.67 5.07 -4.82
CA ALA A 112 14.34 5.58 -6.02
C ALA A 112 13.94 4.80 -7.29
N GLU A 113 13.56 3.53 -7.16
CA GLU A 113 12.94 2.78 -8.26
C GLU A 113 11.54 3.31 -8.56
N LEU A 114 10.77 3.64 -7.51
CA LEU A 114 9.44 4.18 -7.66
C LEU A 114 9.44 5.60 -8.25
N ASP A 115 10.33 6.48 -7.79
CA ASP A 115 10.48 7.83 -8.35
C ASP A 115 10.83 7.77 -9.85
N ARG A 116 11.77 6.89 -10.24
CA ARG A 116 12.09 6.69 -11.66
C ARG A 116 10.88 6.21 -12.46
N LEU A 117 10.14 5.22 -11.95
CA LEU A 117 8.94 4.71 -12.59
C LEU A 117 7.86 5.79 -12.75
N LEU A 118 7.70 6.66 -11.75
CA LEU A 118 6.69 7.71 -11.75
C LEU A 118 7.11 8.93 -12.59
N GLY A 119 8.41 9.20 -12.70
CA GLY A 119 8.96 10.29 -13.51
C GLY A 119 8.88 10.04 -15.02
N ASP A 120 8.75 8.79 -15.45
CA ASP A 120 8.62 8.45 -16.87
C ASP A 120 7.28 8.97 -17.44
N PRO A 121 7.30 9.81 -18.50
CA PRO A 121 6.09 10.36 -19.08
C PRO A 121 5.28 9.27 -19.80
N VAL A 122 4.02 9.13 -19.41
CA VAL A 122 3.05 8.22 -20.03
C VAL A 122 1.84 8.99 -20.54
N ALA A 123 1.37 8.68 -21.75
CA ALA A 123 0.22 9.34 -22.34
C ALA A 123 -1.09 8.80 -21.71
N PRO A 124 -1.92 9.62 -21.03
CA PRO A 124 -3.17 9.14 -20.48
C PRO A 124 -4.23 8.87 -21.57
N PRO A 125 -5.13 7.87 -21.39
CA PRO A 125 -5.19 6.94 -20.26
C PRO A 125 -4.18 5.79 -20.45
N THR A 126 -3.36 5.54 -19.43
CA THR A 126 -2.41 4.43 -19.37
C THR A 126 -2.58 3.67 -18.07
N VAL A 127 -2.41 2.34 -18.11
CA VAL A 127 -2.24 1.48 -16.94
C VAL A 127 -0.87 0.83 -17.05
N LEU A 128 -0.08 0.93 -15.99
CA LEU A 128 1.21 0.26 -15.85
C LEU A 128 1.08 -0.81 -14.76
N VAL A 129 1.65 -1.97 -15.02
CA VAL A 129 1.67 -3.10 -14.07
C VAL A 129 3.11 -3.56 -13.91
N VAL A 130 3.59 -3.59 -12.67
CA VAL A 130 4.85 -4.23 -12.30
C VAL A 130 4.49 -5.62 -11.77
N PRO A 131 4.88 -6.72 -12.45
CA PRO A 131 4.59 -8.06 -11.97
C PRO A 131 5.36 -8.35 -10.67
N ASP A 132 4.87 -9.30 -9.88
CA ASP A 132 5.65 -9.80 -8.75
C ASP A 132 6.78 -10.71 -9.23
N ARG A 133 7.56 -11.26 -8.30
CA ARG A 133 8.69 -12.16 -8.62
C ARG A 133 8.29 -13.47 -9.32
N HIS A 134 7.01 -13.79 -9.41
CA HIS A 134 6.45 -15.00 -10.02
C HIS A 134 5.83 -14.75 -11.40
N GLY A 135 5.78 -13.49 -11.87
CA GLY A 135 5.19 -13.11 -13.16
C GLY A 135 3.68 -12.94 -13.11
#